data_AF-A0A6B3C9T6-F1
#
_entry.id   AF-A0A6B3C9T6-F1
#
_cell.length_a   1.000
_cell.length_b   1.000
_cell.length_c   1.000
_cell.angle_alpha   90.00
_cell.angle_beta   90.00
_cell.angle_gamma   90.00
#
_symmetry.space_group_name_H-M   'P 1'
#
loop_
_entity.id
_entity.type
_entity.pdbx_description
1 polymer ?
#
loop_
_entity_poly.entity_id
_entity_poly.type
_entity_poly.pdbx_seq_one_letter_code
_entity_poly.pdbx_strand_id
1 'polypeptide(L)'
;AARLRFASTLPALLAGGGVDTSLDPAALHQYLSWHGTVPAPRTVLAGVRKIPPATVRVIAPDGTHRDHCYWQPSYTRHSVLGADPALWREAVHDALRTAVRRRTVADVPVGVLLSGGLDSSLIVALLAEEGHEKVPTFAMGFESENGEEGDEFHYS
;
A
#
# COMPACT_ATOMS: atom_id res chain seq x y z
N ALA A 1 8.26 24.84 -25.67
CA ALA A 1 7.58 23.54 -25.85
C ALA A 1 7.04 23.07 -24.51
N ALA A 2 5.73 22.86 -24.40
CA ALA A 2 5.14 22.22 -23.21
C ALA A 2 5.66 20.78 -23.11
N ARG A 3 6.05 20.35 -21.91
CA ARG A 3 6.60 19.00 -21.67
C ARG A 3 5.82 18.34 -20.53
N LEU A 4 5.43 17.09 -20.73
CA LEU A 4 4.89 16.24 -19.69
C LEU A 4 5.98 15.27 -19.22
N ARG A 5 6.11 15.13 -17.90
CA ARG A 5 6.95 14.10 -17.28
C ARG A 5 6.11 13.27 -16.33
N PHE A 6 6.21 11.95 -16.44
CA PHE A 6 5.50 11.00 -15.61
C PHE A 6 6.42 9.84 -15.30
N ALA A 7 6.46 9.43 -14.04
CA ALA A 7 7.18 8.25 -13.59
C ALA A 7 6.53 7.71 -12.32
N SER A 8 6.74 6.42 -12.05
CA SER A 8 6.29 5.75 -10.83
C SER A 8 7.21 6.01 -9.63
N THR A 9 8.38 6.64 -9.84
CA THR A 9 9.37 6.90 -8.79
C THR A 9 9.90 8.33 -8.87
N LEU A 10 10.18 8.92 -7.70
CA LEU A 10 10.73 10.26 -7.60
C LEU A 10 12.14 10.38 -8.23
N PRO A 11 13.08 9.43 -8.01
CA PRO A 11 14.42 9.51 -8.61
C PRO A 11 14.39 9.59 -10.14
N ALA A 12 13.48 8.88 -10.80
CA ALA A 12 13.35 8.93 -12.26
C ALA A 12 12.97 10.32 -12.79
N LEU A 13 12.12 11.06 -12.06
CA LEU A 13 11.78 12.45 -12.41
C LEU A 13 12.95 13.40 -12.17
N LEU A 14 13.69 13.19 -11.08
CA LEU A 14 14.84 14.03 -10.71
C LEU A 14 16.02 13.88 -11.67
N ALA A 15 16.28 12.65 -12.15
CA ALA A 15 17.31 12.37 -13.14
C ALA A 15 17.11 13.19 -14.44
N GLY A 16 15.88 13.60 -14.75
CA GLY A 16 15.57 14.43 -15.91
C GLY A 16 15.92 15.92 -15.77
N GLY A 17 16.31 16.38 -14.57
CA GLY A 17 16.71 17.78 -14.27
C GLY A 17 15.61 18.82 -14.47
N GLY A 18 15.81 20.07 -14.00
CA GLY A 18 14.81 21.15 -14.16
C GLY A 18 13.49 20.90 -13.43
N VAL A 19 13.54 20.17 -12.32
CA VAL A 19 12.45 20.00 -11.37
C VAL A 19 12.77 20.87 -10.16
N ASP A 20 11.79 21.59 -9.62
CA ASP A 20 11.94 22.29 -8.36
C ASP A 20 12.03 21.29 -7.21
N THR A 21 13.21 21.18 -6.61
CA THR A 21 13.51 20.28 -5.49
C THR A 21 13.43 20.96 -4.12
N SER A 22 12.90 22.19 -4.05
CA SER A 22 12.61 22.81 -2.76
C SER A 22 11.59 21.98 -1.98
N LEU A 23 11.70 21.99 -0.65
CA LEU A 23 10.74 21.31 0.21
C LEU A 23 9.42 22.08 0.21
N ASP A 24 8.31 21.36 0.03
CA ASP A 24 6.98 21.92 0.25
C ASP A 24 6.69 21.94 1.76
N PRO A 25 6.58 23.13 2.41
CA PRO A 25 6.39 23.19 3.87
C PRO A 25 5.11 22.50 4.34
N ALA A 26 4.05 22.53 3.54
CA ALA A 26 2.81 21.82 3.86
C ALA A 26 3.01 20.30 3.75
N ALA A 27 3.74 19.82 2.75
CA ALA A 27 4.06 18.40 2.64
C ALA A 27 4.97 17.94 3.79
N LEU A 28 5.94 18.76 4.21
CA LEU A 28 6.80 18.45 5.34
C LEU A 28 5.99 18.38 6.65
N HIS A 29 5.07 19.31 6.86
CA HIS A 29 4.15 19.25 7.99
C HIS A 29 3.33 17.94 7.99
N GLN A 30 2.76 17.58 6.84
CA GLN A 30 2.01 16.32 6.69
C GLN A 30 2.86 15.09 7.00
N TYR A 31 4.09 15.04 6.48
CA TYR A 31 5.02 13.96 6.73
C TYR A 31 5.27 13.79 8.24
N LEU A 32 5.52 14.90 8.95
CA LEU A 32 5.79 14.88 10.39
C LEU A 32 4.53 14.56 11.22
N SER A 33 3.35 15.04 10.79
CA SER A 33 2.10 14.83 11.50
C SER A 33 1.46 13.45 11.27
N TRP A 34 1.76 12.80 10.15
CA TRP A 34 1.16 11.52 9.75
C TRP A 34 2.19 10.39 9.61
N HIS A 35 3.22 10.42 10.46
CA HIS A 35 4.24 9.36 10.60
C HIS A 35 4.82 8.90 9.25
N GLY A 36 5.34 9.87 8.48
CA GLY A 36 6.02 9.61 7.21
C GLY A 36 5.13 9.65 5.97
N THR A 37 3.85 10.01 6.12
CA THR A 37 2.90 10.03 4.99
C THR A 37 2.68 11.44 4.43
N VAL A 38 2.90 11.60 3.13
CA VAL A 38 2.44 12.78 2.37
C VAL A 38 1.35 12.33 1.39
N PRO A 39 0.07 12.69 1.54
CA PRO A 39 -0.98 12.26 0.63
C PRO A 39 -0.88 12.96 -0.73
N ALA A 40 -1.45 12.31 -1.75
CA ALA A 40 -1.66 12.96 -3.03
C ALA A 40 -2.53 14.23 -2.87
N PRO A 41 -2.31 15.27 -3.69
CA PRO A 41 -1.39 15.29 -4.82
C PRO A 41 0.04 15.70 -4.46
N ARG A 42 0.38 15.94 -3.19
CA ARG A 42 1.71 16.45 -2.82
C ARG A 42 2.78 15.37 -2.87
N THR A 43 4.02 15.82 -3.01
CA THR A 43 5.21 15.09 -2.55
C THR A 43 5.96 16.01 -1.60
N VAL A 44 7.01 15.51 -0.96
CA VAL A 44 7.90 16.38 -0.15
C VAL A 44 8.58 17.47 -1.00
N LEU A 45 8.71 17.26 -2.33
CA LEU A 45 9.28 18.23 -3.26
C LEU A 45 8.20 19.10 -3.92
N ALA A 46 8.41 20.42 -3.89
CA ALA A 46 7.45 21.40 -4.39
C ALA A 46 7.18 21.28 -5.90
N GLY A 47 8.17 20.84 -6.70
CA GLY A 47 8.05 20.67 -8.15
C GLY A 47 7.41 19.35 -8.60
N VAL A 48 7.06 18.45 -7.68
CA VAL A 48 6.50 17.13 -8.03
C VAL A 48 5.13 16.92 -7.39
N ARG A 49 4.22 16.30 -8.16
CA ARG A 49 2.87 15.96 -7.72
C ARG A 49 2.57 14.49 -8.00
N LYS A 50 1.82 13.85 -7.11
CA LYS A 50 1.26 12.50 -7.29
C LYS A 50 -0.12 12.59 -7.92
N ILE A 51 -0.42 11.65 -8.82
CA ILE A 51 -1.79 11.38 -9.23
C ILE A 51 -2.51 10.75 -8.02
N PRO A 52 -3.70 11.22 -7.62
CA PRO A 52 -4.49 10.57 -6.57
C PRO A 52 -4.76 9.10 -6.88
N PRO A 53 -4.95 8.24 -5.86
CA PRO A 53 -5.30 6.84 -6.10
C PRO A 53 -6.58 6.71 -6.92
N ALA A 54 -6.72 5.59 -7.62
CA ALA A 54 -7.90 5.26 -8.43
C ALA A 54 -8.33 6.35 -9.42
N THR A 55 -7.37 7.09 -9.99
CA THR A 55 -7.63 8.23 -10.88
C THR A 55 -7.01 8.01 -12.27
N VAL A 56 -7.81 8.22 -13.31
CA VAL A 56 -7.34 8.36 -14.70
C VAL A 56 -7.19 9.84 -15.01
N ARG A 57 -5.98 10.27 -15.42
CA ARG A 57 -5.72 11.62 -15.92
C ARG A 57 -5.53 11.62 -17.43
N VAL A 58 -6.33 12.41 -18.14
CA VAL A 58 -6.18 12.66 -19.58
C VAL A 58 -5.59 14.04 -19.78
N ILE A 59 -4.47 14.12 -20.51
CA ILE A 59 -3.73 15.36 -20.75
C ILE A 59 -3.81 15.69 -22.24
N ALA A 60 -4.29 16.89 -22.57
CA ALA A 60 -4.40 17.38 -23.94
C ALA A 60 -3.07 17.95 -24.43
N PRO A 61 -2.88 18.10 -25.76
CA PRO A 61 -1.64 18.66 -26.33
C PRO A 61 -1.31 20.08 -25.87
N ASP A 62 -2.32 20.85 -25.47
CA ASP A 62 -2.17 22.21 -24.92
C ASP A 62 -1.76 22.23 -23.43
N GLY A 63 -1.63 21.06 -22.81
CA GLY A 63 -1.26 20.88 -21.40
C GLY A 63 -2.43 20.91 -20.41
N THR A 64 -3.66 21.16 -20.88
CA THR A 64 -4.86 21.02 -20.03
C THR A 64 -5.09 19.55 -19.68
N HIS A 65 -5.76 19.29 -18.56
CA HIS A 65 -6.03 17.92 -18.14
C HIS A 65 -7.39 17.76 -17.48
N ARG A 66 -7.92 16.54 -17.52
CA ARG A 66 -9.12 16.11 -16.81
C ARG A 66 -8.85 14.83 -16.05
N ASP A 67 -9.31 14.79 -14.81
CA ASP A 67 -9.22 13.62 -13.94
C ASP A 67 -10.58 12.92 -13.83
N HIS A 68 -10.54 11.59 -13.80
CA HIS A 68 -11.69 10.75 -13.49
C HIS A 68 -11.29 9.74 -12.42
N CYS A 69 -11.84 9.90 -11.22
CA CYS A 69 -11.74 8.90 -10.17
C CYS A 69 -12.69 7.74 -10.50
N TYR A 70 -12.13 6.57 -10.83
CA TYR A 70 -12.92 5.41 -11.26
C TYR A 70 -13.37 4.53 -10.09
N TRP A 71 -12.81 4.72 -8.90
CA TRP A 71 -13.17 3.95 -7.71
C TRP A 71 -12.85 4.72 -6.43
N GLN A 72 -13.73 4.64 -5.44
CA GLN A 72 -13.48 5.11 -4.08
C GLN A 72 -14.14 4.17 -3.08
N PRO A 73 -13.54 3.94 -1.91
CA PRO A 73 -14.18 3.13 -0.87
C PRO A 73 -15.44 3.84 -0.36
N SER A 74 -16.50 3.06 -0.10
CA SER A 74 -17.66 3.53 0.65
C SER A 74 -17.46 3.17 2.12
N TYR A 75 -17.59 4.17 3.00
CA TYR A 75 -17.50 3.98 4.46
C TYR A 75 -18.89 3.85 5.12
N THR A 76 -19.94 3.79 4.30
CA THR A 76 -21.30 3.57 4.78
C THR A 76 -21.47 2.10 5.16
N ARG A 77 -21.93 1.84 6.38
CA ARG A 77 -22.27 0.48 6.82
C ARG A 77 -23.49 0.00 6.05
N HIS A 78 -23.28 -0.86 5.06
CA HIS A 78 -24.36 -1.57 4.38
C HIS A 78 -24.42 -2.99 4.93
N SER A 79 -25.45 -3.30 5.72
CA SER A 79 -25.71 -4.65 6.21
C SER A 79 -26.35 -5.47 5.07
N VAL A 80 -25.53 -5.94 4.12
CA VAL A 80 -25.96 -6.89 3.08
C VAL A 80 -26.18 -8.30 3.64
N LEU A 81 -25.50 -8.64 4.75
CA LEU A 81 -25.54 -9.96 5.38
C LEU A 81 -26.32 -10.00 6.71
N GLY A 82 -26.96 -8.90 7.10
CA GLY A 82 -27.66 -8.81 8.38
C GLY A 82 -26.72 -8.78 9.60
N ALA A 83 -27.23 -9.21 10.76
CA ALA A 83 -26.52 -9.17 12.04
C ALA A 83 -25.91 -10.53 12.46
N ASP A 84 -26.01 -11.57 11.64
CA ASP A 84 -25.49 -12.91 11.98
C ASP A 84 -23.95 -12.95 11.88
N PRO A 85 -23.23 -13.16 13.01
CA PRO A 85 -21.78 -13.23 13.00
C PRO A 85 -21.22 -14.38 12.15
N ALA A 86 -21.96 -15.47 11.96
CA ALA A 86 -21.50 -16.61 11.17
C ALA A 86 -21.35 -16.24 9.69
N LEU A 87 -22.34 -15.52 9.13
CA LEU A 87 -22.30 -15.03 7.75
C LEU A 87 -21.14 -14.05 7.52
N TRP A 88 -20.88 -13.18 8.50
CA TRP A 88 -19.75 -12.26 8.43
C TRP A 88 -18.40 -12.97 8.46
N ARG A 89 -18.26 -14.02 9.29
CA ARG A 89 -17.05 -14.83 9.36
C ARG A 89 -16.74 -15.48 8.00
N GLU A 90 -17.75 -16.10 7.38
CA GLU A 90 -17.61 -16.73 6.05
C GLU A 90 -17.27 -15.71 4.98
N ALA A 91 -17.99 -14.59 4.93
CA ALA A 91 -17.73 -13.55 3.93
C ALA A 91 -16.33 -12.92 4.06
N VAL A 92 -15.82 -12.75 5.28
CA VAL A 92 -14.46 -12.27 5.52
C VAL A 92 -13.44 -13.31 5.09
N HIS A 93 -13.62 -14.59 5.44
CA HIS A 93 -12.72 -15.67 5.03
C HIS A 93 -12.64 -15.80 3.50
N ASP A 94 -13.78 -15.77 2.80
CA ASP A 94 -13.83 -15.83 1.33
C ASP A 94 -13.15 -14.62 0.67
N ALA A 95 -13.35 -13.43 1.21
CA ALA A 95 -12.71 -12.20 0.73
C ALA A 95 -11.18 -12.26 0.92
N LEU A 96 -10.72 -12.78 2.06
CA LEU A 96 -9.31 -12.96 2.36
C LEU A 96 -8.67 -14.03 1.48
N ARG A 97 -9.29 -15.21 1.33
CA ARG A 97 -8.87 -16.25 0.36
C ARG A 97 -8.72 -15.67 -1.04
N THR A 98 -9.72 -14.91 -1.50
CA THR A 98 -9.67 -14.26 -2.81
C THR A 98 -8.52 -13.25 -2.92
N ALA A 99 -8.27 -12.47 -1.86
CA ALA A 99 -7.19 -11.50 -1.82
C ALA A 99 -5.80 -12.14 -1.86
N VAL A 100 -5.62 -13.26 -1.14
CA VAL A 100 -4.39 -14.07 -1.11
C VAL A 100 -4.17 -14.74 -2.46
N ARG A 101 -5.17 -15.44 -3.00
CA ARG A 101 -5.09 -16.10 -4.32
C ARG A 101 -4.70 -15.13 -5.45
N ARG A 102 -5.16 -13.88 -5.40
CA ARG A 102 -4.77 -12.86 -6.39
C ARG A 102 -3.31 -12.43 -6.29
N ARG A 103 -2.66 -12.65 -5.15
CA ARG A 103 -1.28 -12.24 -4.84
C ARG A 103 -0.28 -13.40 -4.93
N THR A 104 -0.74 -14.62 -5.22
CA THR A 104 0.14 -15.78 -5.49
C THR A 104 0.58 -15.87 -6.95
N VAL A 105 -0.02 -15.08 -7.84
CA VAL A 105 0.39 -14.97 -9.25
C VAL A 105 1.62 -14.05 -9.34
N ALA A 106 2.81 -14.63 -9.42
CA ALA A 106 4.08 -13.92 -9.55
C ALA A 106 5.05 -14.66 -10.48
N ASP A 107 5.92 -13.92 -11.17
CA ASP A 107 6.99 -14.48 -12.02
C ASP A 107 8.19 -15.00 -11.21
N VAL A 108 8.12 -14.89 -9.88
CA VAL A 108 9.15 -15.29 -8.92
C VAL A 108 8.51 -16.01 -7.73
N PRO A 109 9.26 -16.83 -6.97
CA PRO A 109 8.74 -17.45 -5.76
C PRO A 109 8.17 -16.41 -4.78
N VAL A 110 6.98 -16.68 -4.27
CA VAL A 110 6.33 -15.86 -3.25
C VAL A 110 6.81 -16.31 -1.87
N GLY A 111 7.19 -15.35 -1.03
CA GLY A 111 7.47 -15.55 0.39
C GLY A 111 6.59 -14.65 1.25
N VAL A 112 6.54 -14.94 2.55
CA VAL A 112 5.77 -14.16 3.52
C VAL A 112 6.71 -13.53 4.54
N LEU A 113 6.57 -12.23 4.74
CA LEU A 113 7.10 -11.58 5.95
C LEU A 113 6.20 -12.02 7.11
N LEU A 114 6.72 -12.92 7.93
CA LEU A 114 6.01 -13.49 9.05
C LEU A 114 6.42 -12.76 10.32
N SER A 115 5.42 -12.33 11.06
CA SER A 115 5.58 -11.83 12.41
C SER A 115 4.76 -12.72 13.35
N GLY A 116 4.89 -12.52 14.66
CA GLY A 116 4.07 -13.18 15.66
C GLY A 116 2.59 -12.78 15.69
N GLY A 117 2.17 -11.90 14.78
CA GLY A 117 0.83 -11.34 14.75
C GLY A 117 -0.19 -12.26 14.09
N LEU A 118 -1.46 -12.00 14.40
CA LEU A 118 -2.60 -12.67 13.78
C LEU A 118 -2.60 -12.50 12.26
N ASP A 119 -2.28 -11.29 11.75
CA ASP A 119 -2.46 -10.94 10.35
C ASP A 119 -1.52 -11.71 9.41
N SER A 120 -0.23 -11.73 9.73
CA SER A 120 0.80 -12.43 8.94
C SER A 120 0.63 -13.95 9.05
N SER A 121 0.32 -14.46 10.25
CA SER A 121 -0.02 -15.87 10.48
C SER A 121 -1.25 -16.31 9.67
N LEU A 122 -2.28 -15.45 9.61
CA LEU A 122 -3.48 -15.71 8.82
C LEU A 122 -3.17 -15.78 7.31
N ILE A 123 -2.27 -14.93 6.81
CA ILE A 123 -1.82 -15.02 5.41
C ILE A 123 -1.15 -16.37 5.14
N VAL A 124 -0.28 -16.86 6.03
CA VAL A 124 0.36 -18.18 5.89
C VAL A 124 -0.68 -19.31 5.90
N ALA A 125 -1.63 -19.27 6.82
CA ALA A 125 -2.71 -20.25 6.89
C ALA A 125 -3.55 -20.28 5.60
N LEU A 126 -3.93 -19.10 5.08
CA LEU A 126 -4.69 -18.98 3.84
C LEU A 126 -3.91 -19.46 2.61
N LEU A 127 -2.58 -19.26 2.59
CA LEU A 127 -1.72 -19.80 1.54
C LEU A 127 -1.69 -21.33 1.59
N ALA A 128 -1.58 -21.92 2.78
CA ALA A 128 -1.64 -23.36 2.96
C ALA A 128 -3.00 -23.93 2.53
N GLU A 129 -4.11 -23.27 2.84
CA GLU A 129 -5.47 -23.65 2.38
C GLU A 129 -5.63 -23.61 0.85
N GLU A 130 -4.88 -22.76 0.15
CA GLU A 130 -4.84 -22.69 -1.32
C GLU A 130 -3.82 -23.68 -1.93
N GLY A 131 -3.18 -24.53 -1.12
CA GLY A 131 -2.26 -25.58 -1.55
C GLY A 131 -0.79 -25.17 -1.61
N HIS A 132 -0.41 -24.02 -1.04
CA HIS A 132 0.97 -23.58 -0.97
C HIS A 132 1.64 -24.12 0.31
N GLU A 133 2.18 -25.34 0.26
CA GLU A 133 2.68 -26.07 1.45
C GLU A 133 4.12 -25.69 1.88
N LYS A 134 4.91 -25.06 1.01
CA LYS A 134 6.33 -24.75 1.26
C LYS A 134 6.65 -23.29 0.99
N VAL A 135 5.83 -22.39 1.54
CA VAL A 135 6.06 -20.95 1.40
C VAL A 135 7.22 -20.54 2.31
N PRO A 136 8.30 -19.94 1.78
CA PRO A 136 9.37 -19.41 2.61
C PRO A 136 8.84 -18.25 3.45
N THR A 137 9.02 -18.34 4.77
CA THR A 137 8.67 -17.30 5.73
C THR A 137 9.94 -16.63 6.26
N PHE A 138 9.86 -15.32 6.48
CA PHE A 138 10.97 -14.50 6.96
C PHE A 138 10.49 -13.61 8.08
N ALA A 139 11.15 -13.65 9.23
CA ALA A 139 10.89 -12.79 10.38
C ALA A 139 12.06 -11.82 10.61
N MET A 140 11.76 -10.66 11.20
CA MET A 140 12.76 -9.66 11.59
C MET A 140 12.69 -9.46 13.11
N GLY A 141 13.82 -9.63 13.79
CA GLY A 141 13.97 -9.28 15.21
C GLY A 141 14.88 -8.08 15.37
N PHE A 142 14.65 -7.31 16.44
CA PHE A 142 15.49 -6.19 16.84
C PHE A 142 16.10 -6.46 18.22
N GLU A 143 17.33 -6.01 18.46
CA GLU A 143 17.92 -6.06 19.80
C GLU A 143 17.13 -5.15 20.75
N SER A 144 16.91 -5.60 21.98
CA SER A 144 16.14 -4.85 22.98
C SER A 144 16.86 -3.54 23.33
N GLU A 145 16.21 -2.41 23.12
CA GLU A 145 16.68 -1.10 23.59
C GLU A 145 15.82 -0.64 24.78
N ASN A 146 16.48 -0.14 25.84
CA ASN A 146 15.83 0.37 27.05
C ASN A 146 14.85 -0.59 27.77
N GLY A 147 15.00 -1.90 27.57
CA GLY A 147 14.12 -2.91 28.19
C GLY A 147 12.79 -3.13 27.46
N GLU A 148 12.60 -2.52 26.30
CA GLU A 148 11.50 -2.88 25.39
C GLU A 148 11.99 -3.95 24.41
N GLU A 149 11.39 -5.14 24.48
CA GLU A 149 11.65 -6.24 23.54
C GLU A 149 10.83 -6.00 22.26
N GLY A 150 11.53 -5.79 21.14
CA GLY A 150 10.95 -5.71 19.79
C GLY A 150 11.22 -6.97 18.96
N ASP A 151 11.42 -8.11 19.62
CA ASP A 151 11.84 -9.34 18.94
C ASP A 151 10.64 -10.18 18.48
N GLU A 152 10.39 -10.21 17.16
CA GLU A 152 9.34 -11.04 16.56
C GLU A 152 9.69 -12.54 16.54
N PHE A 153 10.96 -12.93 16.77
CA PHE A 153 11.37 -14.34 16.75
C PHE A 153 10.73 -15.19 17.84
N HIS A 154 10.38 -14.59 18.98
CA HIS A 154 9.72 -15.35 20.05
C HIS A 154 8.33 -15.86 19.65
N TYR A 155 7.68 -15.15 18.72
CA TYR A 155 6.28 -15.36 18.39
C TYR A 155 6.05 -15.94 16.99
N SER A 156 7.10 -16.04 16.17
CA SER A 156 7.04 -16.46 14.76
C SER A 156 7.42 -17.93 14.54
#